data_AF-A0A0N1B1T4-F1
#
_entry.id   AF-A0A0N1B1T4-F1
#
_cell.length_a   1.000
_cell.length_b   1.000
_cell.length_c   1.000
_cell.angle_alpha   90.00
_cell.angle_beta   90.00
_cell.angle_gamma   90.00
#
_symmetry.space_group_name_H-M   'P 1'
#
loop_
_entity.id
_entity.type
_entity.pdbx_description
1 polymer ?
#
loop_
_entity_poly.entity_id
_entity_poly.type
_entity_poly.pdbx_seq_one_letter_code
_entity_poly.pdbx_strand_id
1 'polypeptide(L)' 'MPRPALKDGLTKQARYRAAKKAAGLKEVRLWTFDTKDPAFLAQLKREMTAIRESPAETDDIAFVEALTDWPAEDK' A
#
# COMPACT_ATOMS: atom_id res chain seq x y z
N MET A 1 26.86 10.42 15.20
CA MET A 1 27.22 11.56 14.32
C MET A 1 26.76 11.26 12.90
N PRO A 2 26.21 12.22 12.14
CA PRO A 2 25.89 12.00 10.74
C PRO A 2 27.18 11.72 9.95
N ARG A 3 27.18 10.67 9.12
CA ARG A 3 28.35 10.28 8.33
C ARG A 3 28.60 11.36 7.26
N PRO A 4 29.83 11.92 7.15
CA PRO A 4 30.13 12.92 6.13
C PRO A 4 29.93 12.34 4.73
N ALA A 5 29.47 13.18 3.79
CA ALA A 5 29.25 12.76 2.41
C ALA A 5 30.59 12.46 1.72
N LEU A 6 30.65 11.34 1.00
CA LEU A 6 31.76 11.03 0.12
C LEU A 6 31.84 12.08 -1.00
N LYS A 7 33.05 12.52 -1.35
CA LYS A 7 33.31 13.44 -2.47
C LYS A 7 33.40 12.66 -3.78
N ASP A 8 32.35 11.91 -4.10
CA ASP A 8 32.25 11.04 -5.28
C ASP A 8 31.44 11.68 -6.43
N GLY A 9 31.03 12.94 -6.27
CA GLY A 9 30.19 13.65 -7.24
C GLY A 9 28.73 13.17 -7.28
N LEU A 10 28.35 12.18 -6.47
CA LEU A 10 27.01 11.61 -6.45
C LEU A 10 26.12 12.26 -5.39
N THR A 11 24.87 12.51 -5.77
CA THR A 11 23.83 12.91 -4.81
C THR A 11 23.57 11.79 -3.81
N LYS A 12 23.02 12.14 -2.64
CA LYS A 12 22.60 11.16 -1.61
C LYS A 12 21.70 10.07 -2.21
N GLN A 13 20.76 10.46 -3.07
CA GLN A 13 19.80 9.58 -3.73
C GLN A 13 20.49 8.66 -4.74
N ALA A 14 21.48 9.15 -5.48
CA ALA A 14 22.27 8.32 -6.40
C ALA A 14 23.07 7.25 -5.65
N ARG A 15 23.76 7.62 -4.56
CA ARG A 15 24.48 6.66 -3.69
C ARG A 15 23.56 5.61 -3.08
N TYR A 16 22.40 6.03 -2.56
CA TYR A 16 21.41 5.11 -2.01
C TYR A 16 20.96 4.07 -3.04
N ARG A 17 20.64 4.50 -4.27
CA ARG A 17 20.23 3.60 -5.35
C ARG A 17 21.35 2.65 -5.77
N ALA A 18 22.59 3.14 -5.88
CA ALA A 18 23.75 2.30 -6.19
C ALA A 18 23.95 1.19 -5.14
N ALA A 19 23.86 1.52 -3.86
CA ALA A 19 23.98 0.55 -2.77
C ALA A 19 22.84 -0.49 -2.78
N LYS A 20 21.60 -0.07 -3.05
CA LYS A 20 20.45 -0.98 -3.16
C LYS A 20 20.60 -1.93 -4.36
N LYS A 21 21.03 -1.42 -5.51
CA LYS A 21 21.32 -2.24 -6.70
C LYS A 21 22.42 -3.26 -6.42
N ALA A 22 23.50 -2.88 -5.74
CA ALA A 22 24.58 -3.79 -5.35
C ALA A 22 24.12 -4.91 -4.40
N ALA A 23 23.08 -4.66 -3.59
CA ALA A 23 22.44 -5.66 -2.73
C ALA A 23 21.41 -6.54 -3.45
N GLY A 24 21.31 -6.48 -4.79
CA GLY A 24 20.35 -7.26 -5.58
C GLY A 24 18.91 -6.70 -5.57
N LEU A 25 18.70 -5.51 -5.01
CA LEU A 25 17.36 -4.90 -4.94
C LEU A 25 17.05 -4.09 -6.19
N LYS A 26 15.80 -4.21 -6.67
CA LYS A 26 15.24 -3.41 -7.77
C LYS A 26 14.36 -2.31 -7.23
N GLU A 27 14.59 -1.07 -7.67
CA GLU A 27 13.71 0.05 -7.35
C GLU A 27 12.39 -0.10 -8.12
N VAL A 28 11.26 -0.04 -7.39
CA VAL A 28 9.91 0.07 -7.96
C VAL A 28 9.37 1.43 -7.57
N ARG A 29 9.02 2.24 -8.57
CA ARG A 29 8.34 3.53 -8.35
C ARG A 29 6.88 3.36 -8.72
N LEU A 30 6.02 3.53 -7.73
CA LEU A 30 4.58 3.54 -7.92
C LEU A 30 4.12 4.99 -7.91
N TRP A 31 3.20 5.32 -8.81
CA TRP A 31 2.48 6.59 -8.74
C TRP A 31 1.33 6.41 -7.77
N THR A 32 1.33 7.21 -6.70
CA THR A 32 0.25 7.26 -5.71
C THR A 32 -0.56 8.52 -5.89
N PHE A 33 -1.82 8.51 -5.43
CA PHE A 33 -2.63 9.71 -5.34
C PHE A 33 -2.01 10.73 -4.37
N ASP A 34 -2.25 12.02 -4.59
CA ASP A 34 -1.87 13.05 -3.63
C ASP A 34 -2.83 13.00 -2.44
N THR A 35 -2.36 12.41 -1.34
CA THR A 35 -3.15 12.27 -0.11
C THR A 35 -3.37 13.59 0.63
N LYS A 36 -2.79 14.71 0.15
CA LYS A 36 -2.98 16.04 0.72
C LYS A 36 -3.93 16.90 -0.10
N ASP A 37 -4.34 16.46 -1.29
CA ASP A 37 -5.32 17.17 -2.10
C ASP A 37 -6.70 17.15 -1.41
N PRO A 38 -7.27 18.31 -1.05
CA PRO A 38 -8.58 18.39 -0.41
C PRO A 38 -9.70 17.75 -1.26
N ALA A 39 -9.62 17.82 -2.59
CA ALA A 39 -10.61 17.21 -3.47
C ALA A 39 -10.56 15.68 -3.41
N PHE A 40 -9.35 15.11 -3.42
CA PHE A 40 -9.13 13.68 -3.23
C PHE A 40 -9.66 13.21 -1.87
N LEU A 41 -9.40 13.94 -0.79
CA LEU A 41 -9.89 13.59 0.55
C LEU A 41 -11.42 13.61 0.64
N ALA A 42 -12.07 14.60 0.02
CA ALA A 42 -13.53 14.68 -0.01
C ALA A 42 -14.15 13.50 -0.78
N GLN A 43 -13.58 13.15 -1.93
CA GLN A 43 -14.00 11.99 -2.71
C GLN A 43 -13.81 10.68 -1.93
N LEU A 44 -12.61 10.49 -1.38
CA LEU A 44 -12.25 9.31 -0.59
C LEU A 44 -13.23 9.10 0.56
N LYS A 45 -13.57 10.16 1.30
CA LYS A 45 -14.53 10.08 2.39
C LYS A 45 -15.91 9.62 1.90
N ARG A 46 -16.40 10.20 0.81
CA ARG A 46 -17.70 9.84 0.23
C ARG A 46 -17.74 8.37 -0.21
N GLU A 47 -16.72 7.92 -0.92
CA GLU A 47 -16.62 6.55 -1.41
C GLU A 47 -16.48 5.55 -0.27
N MET A 48 -15.65 5.84 0.73
CA MET A 48 -15.49 4.96 1.89
C MET A 48 -16.80 4.81 2.68
N THR A 49 -17.58 5.88 2.82
CA THR A 49 -18.92 5.78 3.42
C THR A 49 -19.83 4.88 2.58
N ALA A 50 -19.85 5.07 1.26
CA ALA A 50 -20.68 4.25 0.37
C ALA A 50 -20.29 2.76 0.41
N ILE A 51 -18.99 2.45 0.47
CA ILE A 51 -18.51 1.06 0.62
C ILE A 51 -18.97 0.50 1.97
N ARG A 52 -18.78 1.25 3.07
CA ARG A 52 -19.17 0.80 4.41
C ARG A 52 -20.66 0.52 4.55
N GLU A 53 -21.49 1.31 3.88
CA GLU A 53 -22.96 1.17 3.91
C GLU A 53 -23.47 0.18 2.86
N SER A 54 -22.59 -0.34 1.99
CA SER A 54 -22.96 -1.30 0.97
C SER A 54 -23.31 -2.66 1.58
N PRO A 55 -24.47 -3.26 1.24
CA PRO A 55 -24.79 -4.62 1.66
C PRO A 55 -23.91 -5.67 0.98
N ALA A 56 -23.21 -5.30 -0.10
CA ALA A 56 -22.43 -6.22 -0.92
C ALA A 56 -21.40 -7.02 -0.12
N GLU A 57 -20.77 -6.42 0.91
CA GLU A 57 -19.82 -7.15 1.75
C GLU A 57 -20.49 -8.33 2.47
N THR A 58 -21.71 -8.15 2.98
CA THR A 58 -22.43 -9.23 3.67
C THR A 58 -22.86 -10.32 2.69
N ASP A 59 -23.36 -9.93 1.52
CA ASP A 59 -23.79 -10.86 0.47
C ASP A 59 -22.60 -11.68 -0.06
N ASP A 60 -21.46 -11.03 -0.30
CA ASP A 60 -20.22 -11.67 -0.77
C ASP A 60 -19.68 -12.66 0.26
N ILE A 61 -19.66 -12.29 1.55
CA ILE A 61 -19.25 -13.19 2.63
C ILE A 61 -20.20 -14.38 2.76
N ALA A 62 -21.52 -14.14 2.75
CA ALA A 62 -22.52 -15.22 2.83
C ALA A 62 -22.40 -16.19 1.64
N PHE A 63 -22.12 -15.67 0.44
CA PHE A 63 -21.85 -16.50 -0.74
C PHE A 63 -20.59 -17.36 -0.57
N VAL A 64 -19.49 -16.77 -0.09
CA VAL A 64 -18.25 -17.51 0.17
C VAL A 64 -18.47 -18.58 1.24
N GLU A 65 -19.16 -18.27 2.33
CA GLU A 65 -19.49 -19.22 3.39
C GLU A 65 -20.36 -20.37 2.87
N ALA A 66 -21.34 -20.10 2.02
CA ALA A 66 -22.19 -21.13 1.42
C ALA A 66 -21.44 -22.10 0.51
N LEU A 67 -20.32 -21.66 -0.10
CA LEU A 67 -19.48 -22.49 -0.96
C LEU A 67 -18.34 -23.18 -0.22
N THR A 68 -17.97 -22.69 0.96
CA THR A 68 -16.77 -23.16 1.67
C THR A 68 -17.15 -24.21 2.70
N ASP A 69 -16.77 -25.46 2.45
CA ASP A 69 -16.85 -26.56 3.43
C ASP A 69 -15.62 -26.54 4.34
N TRP A 70 -15.50 -25.50 5.19
CA TRP A 70 -14.45 -25.45 6.20
C TRP A 70 -14.98 -26.04 7.51
N PRO A 71 -14.36 -27.10 8.06
CA PRO A 71 -14.85 -27.71 9.30
C PRO A 71 -14.72 -26.69 10.46
N ALA A 72 -15.80 -26.50 11.21
CA ALA A 72 -15.76 -25.72 12.43
C ALA A 72 -14.79 -26.39 13.42
N GLU A 73 -13.86 -25.61 14.00
CA GLU A 73 -13.08 -26.10 15.14
C GLU A 73 -14.04 -26.28 16.33
N ASP A 74 -14.37 -27.53 16.65
CA ASP A 74 -15.01 -27.89 17.91
C ASP A 74 -14.11 -27.43 19.06
N LYS A 75 -14.59 -26.43 19.83
CA LYS A 75 -13.96 -25.96 21.07
C LYS A 75 -14.60 -26.58 22.30
#